data_AF-A0A7S3TTA7-F1
#
_entry.id   AF-A0A7S3TTA7-F1
#
_cell.length_a   1.000
_cell.length_b   1.000
_cell.length_c   1.000
_cell.angle_alpha   90.00
_cell.angle_beta   90.00
_cell.angle_gamma   90.00
#
_symmetry.space_group_name_H-M   'P 1'
#
loop_
_entity.id
_entity.type
_entity.pdbx_description
1 polymer ?
#
loop_
_entity_poly.entity_id
_entity_poly.type
_entity_poly.pdbx_seq_one_letter_code
_entity_poly.pdbx_strand_id
1 'polypeptide(L)'
;GGHIVDEWDRRVCEKYLFYFMRDELLDEIEMVPYADGKLSWASPQPAPHEKYLEHIESMPAESPLFFGMHPNAEINFRTVQCDNTFDMLMVLAGGGGGGGEEGDSMSPMAIAEATCAEIAEEIAEKKFATDDVSRSMSEEEKGPYQFVFLQECEYMNGLVYEMVRGLQELQLGFKGELTMSEVMEDLANCLFAEKLPRWWV
;
A
#
# COMPACT_ATOMS: atom_id res chain seq x y z
N GLY A 1 -23.46 -8.26 -13.12
CA GLY A 1 -23.99 -7.53 -11.95
C GLY A 1 -23.79 -8.26 -10.63
N GLY A 2 -24.14 -9.55 -10.53
CA GLY A 2 -24.12 -10.27 -9.23
C GLY A 2 -22.75 -10.56 -8.61
N HIS A 3 -21.66 -10.49 -9.40
CA HIS A 3 -20.28 -10.69 -8.90
C HIS A 3 -19.56 -9.41 -8.47
N ILE A 4 -20.14 -8.23 -8.74
CA ILE A 4 -19.54 -6.94 -8.42
C ILE A 4 -20.31 -6.31 -7.27
N VAL A 5 -19.64 -6.15 -6.13
CA VAL A 5 -20.22 -5.62 -4.89
C VAL A 5 -20.09 -4.10 -4.84
N ASP A 6 -19.00 -3.53 -5.37
CA ASP A 6 -18.76 -2.08 -5.41
C ASP A 6 -19.57 -1.39 -6.53
N GLU A 7 -20.22 -0.27 -6.21
CA GLU A 7 -21.01 0.50 -7.17
C GLU A 7 -20.14 1.21 -8.22
N TRP A 8 -18.94 1.65 -7.86
CA TRP A 8 -17.98 2.26 -8.77
C TRP A 8 -17.46 1.24 -9.79
N ASP A 9 -17.10 0.03 -9.34
CA ASP A 9 -16.70 -1.05 -10.24
C ASP A 9 -17.83 -1.43 -11.19
N ARG A 10 -19.07 -1.47 -10.68
CA ARG A 10 -20.25 -1.75 -11.51
C ARG A 10 -20.42 -0.68 -12.60
N ARG A 11 -20.23 0.59 -12.24
CA ARG A 11 -20.29 1.71 -13.17
C ARG A 11 -19.20 1.61 -14.24
N VAL A 12 -17.98 1.23 -13.87
CA VAL A 12 -16.87 1.03 -14.81
C VAL A 12 -17.19 -0.09 -15.80
N CYS A 13 -17.63 -1.25 -15.32
CA CYS A 13 -18.03 -2.37 -16.19
C CYS A 13 -19.20 -2.02 -17.11
N GLU A 14 -20.19 -1.28 -16.60
CA GLU A 14 -21.31 -0.80 -17.41
C GLU A 14 -20.83 0.14 -18.53
N LYS A 15 -19.88 1.03 -18.25
CA LYS A 15 -19.28 1.90 -19.28
C LYS A 15 -18.46 1.13 -20.30
N TYR A 16 -17.70 0.12 -19.89
CA TYR A 16 -17.04 -0.79 -20.84
C TYR A 16 -18.05 -1.47 -21.77
N LEU A 17 -19.14 -1.99 -21.20
CA LEU A 17 -20.19 -2.63 -21.99
C LEU A 17 -20.81 -1.67 -23.00
N PHE A 18 -21.15 -0.44 -22.61
CA PHE A 18 -21.69 0.57 -23.53
C PHE A 18 -20.68 1.09 -24.56
N TYR A 19 -19.38 0.98 -24.28
CA TYR A 19 -18.34 1.36 -25.23
C TYR A 19 -18.22 0.31 -26.34
N PHE A 20 -18.10 -0.97 -25.97
CA PHE A 20 -17.89 -2.06 -26.93
C PHE A 20 -19.17 -2.56 -27.61
N MET A 21 -20.31 -2.61 -26.90
CA MET A 21 -21.58 -3.11 -27.44
C MET A 21 -22.30 -1.99 -28.19
N ARG A 22 -21.78 -1.62 -29.36
CA ARG A 22 -22.36 -0.65 -30.30
C ARG A 22 -22.54 -1.29 -31.67
N ASP A 23 -23.46 -0.78 -32.47
CA ASP A 23 -23.68 -1.29 -33.83
C ASP A 23 -22.41 -1.17 -34.71
N GLU A 24 -21.59 -0.15 -34.45
CA GLU A 24 -20.27 0.08 -35.07
C GLU A 24 -19.25 -1.04 -34.80
N LEU A 25 -19.50 -1.94 -33.85
CA LEU A 25 -18.63 -3.09 -33.56
C LEU A 25 -18.45 -4.00 -34.78
N LEU A 26 -19.46 -4.07 -35.64
CA LEU A 26 -19.43 -4.86 -36.87
C LEU A 26 -18.70 -4.15 -38.02
N ASP A 27 -18.42 -2.85 -37.88
CA ASP A 27 -17.82 -1.97 -38.88
C ASP A 27 -16.37 -1.58 -38.50
N GLU A 28 -15.60 -2.50 -37.92
CA GLU A 28 -14.18 -2.32 -37.57
C GLU A 28 -13.91 -1.22 -36.53
N ILE A 29 -14.69 -1.18 -35.45
CA ILE A 29 -14.42 -0.26 -34.32
C ILE A 29 -13.02 -0.49 -33.74
N GLU A 30 -12.37 0.61 -33.36
CA GLU A 30 -11.12 0.60 -32.59
C GLU A 30 -11.39 -0.03 -31.21
N MET A 31 -10.71 -1.14 -30.91
CA MET A 31 -10.88 -1.87 -29.65
C MET A 31 -9.98 -1.35 -28.53
N VAL A 32 -9.12 -0.37 -28.81
CA VAL A 32 -8.26 0.30 -27.83
C VAL A 32 -8.84 1.68 -27.48
N PRO A 33 -9.52 1.82 -26.33
CA PRO A 33 -10.04 3.11 -25.90
C PRO A 33 -8.89 4.10 -25.67
N TYR A 34 -9.09 5.37 -26.06
CA TYR A 34 -8.15 6.48 -25.76
C TYR A 34 -6.72 6.27 -26.29
N ALA A 35 -6.56 5.56 -27.40
CA ALA A 35 -5.25 5.23 -27.95
C ALA A 35 -4.47 6.44 -28.52
N ASP A 36 -5.11 7.59 -28.78
CA ASP A 36 -4.51 8.81 -29.35
C ASP A 36 -3.51 8.55 -30.51
N GLY A 37 -3.79 7.53 -31.34
CA GLY A 37 -2.95 7.11 -32.47
C GLY A 37 -1.66 6.34 -32.11
N LYS A 38 -1.46 5.98 -30.84
CA LYS A 38 -0.28 5.20 -30.38
C LYS A 38 -0.43 3.70 -30.59
N LEU A 39 -1.66 3.20 -30.57
CA LEU A 39 -1.98 1.78 -30.69
C LEU A 39 -3.32 1.66 -31.41
N SER A 40 -3.38 0.81 -32.42
CA SER A 40 -4.62 0.55 -33.14
C SER A 40 -4.78 -0.96 -33.28
N TRP A 41 -5.91 -1.47 -32.81
CA TRP A 41 -6.32 -2.84 -32.97
C TRP A 41 -7.84 -2.84 -33.11
N ALA A 42 -8.32 -3.09 -34.33
CA ALA A 42 -9.73 -3.03 -34.65
C ALA A 42 -10.45 -4.36 -34.45
N SER A 43 -11.77 -4.28 -34.33
CA SER A 43 -12.67 -5.43 -34.31
C SER A 43 -12.54 -6.27 -35.60
N PRO A 44 -12.40 -7.61 -35.50
CA PRO A 44 -12.36 -8.47 -36.66
C PRO A 44 -13.74 -8.57 -37.35
N GLN A 45 -13.74 -8.53 -38.69
CA GLN A 45 -14.93 -8.77 -39.50
C GLN A 45 -15.54 -10.17 -39.23
N PRO A 46 -16.86 -10.34 -39.40
CA PRO A 46 -17.52 -11.64 -39.26
C PRO A 46 -16.88 -12.72 -40.13
N ALA A 47 -16.28 -13.73 -39.49
CA ALA A 47 -15.43 -14.71 -40.16
C ALA A 47 -15.53 -16.11 -39.50
N PRO A 48 -15.10 -17.18 -40.17
CA PRO A 48 -14.93 -18.49 -39.52
C PRO A 48 -13.91 -18.41 -38.38
N HIS A 49 -14.06 -19.30 -37.39
CA HIS A 49 -13.27 -19.35 -36.16
C HIS A 49 -11.75 -19.21 -36.37
N GLU A 50 -11.20 -19.85 -37.39
CA GLU A 50 -9.76 -19.81 -37.71
C GLU A 50 -9.25 -18.38 -37.93
N LYS A 51 -10.03 -17.52 -38.58
CA LYS A 51 -9.64 -16.12 -38.83
C LYS A 51 -9.69 -15.27 -37.56
N TYR A 52 -10.53 -15.62 -36.58
CA TYR A 52 -10.49 -14.95 -35.28
C TYR A 52 -9.22 -15.29 -34.51
N LEU A 53 -8.74 -16.54 -34.61
CA LEU A 53 -7.45 -16.92 -34.01
C LEU A 53 -6.29 -16.17 -34.65
N GLU A 54 -6.23 -16.13 -35.99
CA GLU A 54 -5.21 -15.38 -36.72
C GLU A 54 -5.21 -13.88 -36.33
N HIS A 55 -6.40 -13.29 -36.15
CA HIS A 55 -6.54 -11.90 -35.71
C HIS A 55 -6.02 -11.67 -34.28
N ILE A 56 -6.34 -12.58 -33.35
CA ILE A 56 -5.83 -12.53 -31.97
C ILE A 56 -4.31 -12.74 -31.94
N GLU A 57 -3.76 -13.64 -32.76
CA GLU A 57 -2.31 -13.87 -32.85
C GLU A 57 -1.56 -12.66 -33.43
N SER A 58 -2.23 -11.85 -34.27
CA SER A 58 -1.67 -10.61 -34.81
C SER A 58 -1.69 -9.42 -33.84
N MET A 59 -2.28 -9.59 -32.65
CA MET A 59 -2.40 -8.53 -31.65
C MET A 59 -1.02 -8.04 -31.19
N PRO A 60 -0.80 -6.72 -31.09
CA PRO A 60 0.45 -6.19 -30.57
C PRO A 60 0.58 -6.49 -29.06
N ALA A 61 1.79 -6.31 -28.52
CA ALA A 61 2.05 -6.56 -27.10
C ALA A 61 1.03 -5.85 -26.20
N GLU A 62 0.57 -6.55 -25.16
CA GLU A 62 -0.40 -6.02 -24.21
C GLU A 62 0.12 -4.74 -23.54
N SER A 63 -0.78 -3.81 -23.33
CA SER A 63 -0.52 -2.50 -22.73
C SER A 63 -1.74 -2.09 -21.91
N PRO A 64 -1.60 -1.29 -20.83
CA PRO A 64 -2.74 -0.79 -20.06
C PRO A 64 -3.82 -0.12 -20.91
N LEU A 65 -3.45 0.45 -22.05
CA LEU A 65 -4.37 1.09 -22.99
C LEU A 65 -5.45 0.14 -23.53
N PHE A 66 -5.14 -1.14 -23.75
CA PHE A 66 -6.13 -2.15 -24.14
C PHE A 66 -7.25 -2.29 -23.12
N PHE A 67 -6.93 -2.04 -21.85
CA PHE A 67 -7.86 -2.10 -20.74
C PHE A 67 -8.40 -0.71 -20.38
N GLY A 68 -8.29 0.29 -21.27
CA GLY A 68 -8.74 1.66 -21.02
C GLY A 68 -8.02 2.37 -19.87
N MET A 69 -6.88 1.84 -19.41
CA MET A 69 -6.10 2.38 -18.31
C MET A 69 -5.00 3.32 -18.80
N HIS A 70 -4.62 4.29 -17.95
CA HIS A 70 -3.50 5.16 -18.22
C HIS A 70 -2.19 4.35 -18.23
N PRO A 71 -1.21 4.63 -19.13
CA PRO A 71 0.07 3.92 -19.20
C PRO A 71 0.84 3.83 -17.87
N ASN A 72 0.65 4.79 -16.96
CA ASN A 72 1.23 4.76 -15.61
C ASN A 72 0.80 3.55 -14.77
N ALA A 73 -0.31 2.88 -15.10
CA ALA A 73 -0.71 1.65 -14.44
C ALA A 73 0.35 0.55 -14.60
N GLU A 74 1.04 0.49 -15.75
CA GLU A 74 2.13 -0.47 -15.96
C GLU A 74 3.34 -0.14 -15.09
N ILE A 75 3.66 1.16 -14.93
CA ILE A 75 4.75 1.59 -14.05
C ILE A 75 4.46 1.13 -12.62
N ASN A 76 3.26 1.43 -12.10
CA ASN A 76 2.88 1.01 -10.76
C ASN A 76 2.89 -0.51 -10.60
N PHE A 77 2.35 -1.25 -11.58
CA PHE A 77 2.38 -2.71 -11.58
C PHE A 77 3.81 -3.26 -11.52
N ARG A 78 4.72 -2.75 -12.35
CA ARG A 78 6.13 -3.15 -12.35
C ARG A 78 6.83 -2.78 -11.05
N THR A 79 6.55 -1.61 -10.48
CA THR A 79 7.06 -1.21 -9.16
C THR A 79 6.62 -2.19 -8.08
N VAL A 80 5.32 -2.50 -8.00
CA VAL A 80 4.78 -3.47 -7.02
C VAL A 80 5.39 -4.87 -7.22
N GLN A 81 5.60 -5.30 -8.47
CA GLN A 81 6.29 -6.57 -8.75
C GLN A 81 7.75 -6.56 -8.27
N CYS A 82 8.48 -5.47 -8.51
CA CYS A 82 9.84 -5.30 -8.01
C CYS A 82 9.88 -5.33 -6.48
N ASP A 83 9.00 -4.57 -5.82
CA ASP A 83 8.91 -4.51 -4.36
C ASP A 83 8.64 -5.90 -3.77
N ASN A 84 7.66 -6.64 -4.32
CA ASN A 84 7.38 -8.01 -3.92
C ASN A 84 8.57 -8.95 -4.13
N THR A 85 9.31 -8.75 -5.23
CA THR A 85 10.51 -9.56 -5.53
C THR A 85 11.63 -9.27 -4.52
N PHE A 86 11.84 -8.00 -4.17
CA PHE A 86 12.82 -7.60 -3.14
C PHE A 86 12.43 -8.11 -1.76
N ASP A 87 11.15 -8.02 -1.39
CA ASP A 87 10.62 -8.61 -0.16
C ASP A 87 10.86 -10.12 -0.11
N MET A 88 10.57 -10.85 -1.20
CA MET A 88 10.86 -12.29 -1.28
C MET A 88 12.36 -12.59 -1.19
N LEU A 89 13.21 -11.79 -1.82
CA LEU A 89 14.67 -11.96 -1.74
C LEU A 89 15.18 -11.73 -0.31
N MET A 90 14.64 -10.74 0.41
CA MET A 90 15.00 -10.47 1.81
C MET A 90 14.60 -11.64 2.72
N VAL A 91 13.44 -12.24 2.50
CA VAL A 91 12.99 -13.45 3.22
C VAL A 91 13.88 -14.65 2.88
N LEU A 92 14.18 -14.90 1.60
CA LEU A 92 14.98 -16.04 1.15
C LEU A 92 16.46 -15.94 1.55
N ALA A 93 17.00 -14.73 1.66
CA ALA A 93 18.34 -14.48 2.18
C ALA A 93 18.49 -14.83 3.68
N GLY A 94 17.39 -15.21 4.34
CA GLY A 94 17.38 -15.72 5.71
C GLY A 94 16.63 -14.85 6.71
N GLY A 95 15.90 -13.81 6.30
CA GLY A 95 15.02 -13.03 7.19
C GLY A 95 15.71 -12.44 8.44
N GLY A 96 17.03 -12.34 8.41
CA GLY A 96 17.90 -12.10 9.55
C GLY A 96 19.26 -12.67 9.15
N GLY A 97 20.31 -11.86 9.24
CA GLY A 97 21.65 -12.19 8.75
C GLY A 97 22.03 -13.64 9.04
N GLY A 98 22.02 -14.48 7.99
CA GLY A 98 22.68 -15.76 8.03
C GLY A 98 24.15 -15.49 8.35
N GLY A 99 24.63 -16.09 9.43
CA GLY A 99 26.00 -15.96 9.89
C GLY A 99 26.99 -16.28 8.78
N GLY A 100 27.47 -15.23 8.12
CA GLY A 100 28.71 -15.19 7.37
C GLY A 100 29.61 -14.22 8.10
N GLU A 101 30.58 -14.75 8.83
CA GLU A 101 31.74 -14.01 9.31
C GLU A 101 32.44 -13.39 8.10
N GLU A 102 32.08 -12.17 7.69
CA GLU A 102 32.89 -11.25 6.86
C GLU A 102 32.10 -9.98 6.51
N GLY A 103 32.04 -9.05 7.44
CA GLY A 103 31.51 -7.70 7.18
C GLY A 103 31.26 -6.93 8.47
N ASP A 104 31.82 -5.74 8.57
CA ASP A 104 31.68 -4.75 9.65
C ASP A 104 30.24 -4.19 9.81
N SER A 105 29.22 -4.96 9.40
CA SER A 105 27.81 -4.58 9.46
C SER A 105 27.21 -4.93 10.83
N MET A 106 26.57 -3.95 11.47
CA MET A 106 25.82 -4.13 12.71
C MET A 106 24.85 -5.32 12.61
N SER A 107 24.69 -6.07 13.72
CA SER A 107 23.73 -7.17 13.77
C SER A 107 22.29 -6.64 13.54
N PRO A 108 21.36 -7.46 13.01
CA PRO A 108 19.96 -7.06 12.84
C PRO A 108 19.33 -6.49 14.12
N MET A 109 19.68 -7.06 15.27
CA MET A 109 19.24 -6.57 16.58
C MET A 109 19.86 -5.22 16.95
N ALA A 110 21.13 -4.97 16.63
CA ALA A 110 21.77 -3.68 16.90
C ALA A 110 21.18 -2.56 16.03
N ILE A 111 20.82 -2.87 14.78
CA ILE A 111 20.10 -1.92 13.90
C ILE A 111 18.72 -1.61 14.51
N ALA A 112 17.95 -2.64 14.88
CA ALA A 112 16.65 -2.47 15.51
C ALA A 112 16.72 -1.67 16.81
N GLU A 113 17.76 -1.88 17.64
CA GLU A 113 17.99 -1.13 18.88
C GLU A 113 18.29 0.35 18.60
N ALA A 114 19.17 0.65 17.63
CA ALA A 114 19.50 2.01 17.24
C ALA A 114 18.27 2.77 16.71
N THR A 115 17.53 2.15 15.78
CA THR A 115 16.29 2.72 15.22
C THR A 115 15.21 2.87 16.30
N CYS A 116 15.09 1.91 17.22
CA CYS A 116 14.18 2.03 18.36
C CYS A 116 14.52 3.22 19.25
N ALA A 117 15.81 3.46 19.51
CA ALA A 117 16.26 4.59 20.32
C ALA A 117 15.96 5.94 19.65
N GLU A 118 16.24 6.05 18.35
CA GLU A 118 15.98 7.25 17.56
C GLU A 118 14.47 7.60 17.53
N ILE A 119 13.62 6.62 17.21
CA ILE A 119 12.17 6.83 17.16
C ILE A 119 11.61 7.15 18.56
N ALA A 120 12.10 6.46 19.61
CA ALA A 120 11.65 6.72 20.97
C ALA A 120 12.01 8.15 21.41
N GLU A 121 13.19 8.66 21.07
CA GLU A 121 13.59 10.03 21.37
C GLU A 121 12.70 11.05 20.65
N GLU A 122 12.39 10.82 19.37
CA GLU A 122 11.58 11.75 18.59
C GLU A 122 10.11 11.80 19.04
N ILE A 123 9.56 10.68 19.50
CA ILE A 123 8.13 10.55 19.83
C ILE A 123 7.86 10.74 21.33
N ALA A 124 8.84 10.57 22.22
CA ALA A 124 8.65 10.64 23.68
C ALA A 124 7.94 11.91 24.17
N GLU A 125 8.23 13.06 23.54
CA GLU A 125 7.67 14.35 23.91
C GLU A 125 6.46 14.77 23.04
N LYS A 126 6.20 14.06 21.93
CA LYS A 126 5.08 14.37 21.04
C LYS A 126 3.77 14.00 21.72
N LYS A 127 3.00 15.00 22.13
CA LYS A 127 1.64 14.83 22.63
C LYS A 127 0.76 15.92 22.06
N PHE A 128 -0.45 15.56 21.68
CA PHE A 128 -1.48 16.52 21.34
C PHE A 128 -2.05 17.07 22.65
N ALA A 129 -1.89 18.37 22.88
CA ALA A 129 -2.37 19.03 24.10
C ALA A 129 -3.90 19.21 24.07
N THR A 130 -4.65 18.10 24.00
CA THR A 130 -6.10 18.11 23.81
C THR A 130 -6.83 18.86 24.92
N ASP A 131 -6.36 18.74 26.17
CA ASP A 131 -6.89 19.51 27.31
C ASP A 131 -6.70 21.02 27.14
N ASP A 132 -5.51 21.47 26.72
CA ASP A 132 -5.22 22.89 26.54
C ASP A 132 -6.03 23.48 25.39
N VAL A 133 -6.12 22.74 24.28
CA VAL A 133 -6.98 23.13 23.14
C VAL A 133 -8.43 23.19 23.57
N SER A 134 -8.95 22.17 24.26
CA SER A 134 -10.33 22.14 24.76
C SER A 134 -10.63 23.28 25.74
N ARG A 135 -9.66 23.67 26.58
CA ARG A 135 -9.80 24.79 27.54
C ARG A 135 -9.73 26.16 26.89
N SER A 136 -8.99 26.28 25.78
CA SER A 136 -8.90 27.53 25.02
C SER A 136 -10.18 27.88 24.25
N MET A 137 -11.11 26.94 24.12
CA MET A 137 -12.37 27.10 23.40
C MET A 137 -13.55 27.22 24.36
N SER A 138 -14.41 28.21 24.16
CA SER A 138 -15.65 28.32 24.93
C SER A 138 -16.66 27.23 24.53
N GLU A 139 -17.60 26.88 25.42
CA GLU A 139 -18.63 25.86 25.12
C GLU A 139 -19.52 26.26 23.93
N GLU A 140 -19.70 27.56 23.69
CA GLU A 140 -20.47 28.08 22.55
C GLU A 140 -19.72 27.94 21.21
N GLU A 141 -18.39 27.83 21.23
CA GLU A 141 -17.54 27.64 20.04
C GLU A 141 -17.32 26.15 19.70
N LYS A 142 -17.66 25.25 20.62
CA LYS A 142 -17.53 23.80 20.41
C LYS A 142 -18.70 23.27 19.59
N GLY A 143 -18.57 23.34 18.27
CA GLY A 143 -19.46 22.70 17.31
C GLY A 143 -19.07 21.25 16.99
N PRO A 144 -19.82 20.57 16.09
CA PRO A 144 -19.54 19.19 15.69
C PRO A 144 -18.12 18.95 15.17
N TYR A 145 -17.56 19.89 14.39
CA TYR A 145 -16.20 19.76 13.87
C TYR A 145 -15.14 19.87 14.97
N GLN A 146 -15.36 20.72 15.96
CA GLN A 146 -14.47 20.89 17.10
C GLN A 146 -14.45 19.63 17.97
N PHE A 147 -15.60 19.00 18.17
CA PHE A 147 -15.67 17.73 18.89
C PHE A 147 -14.97 16.60 18.14
N VAL A 148 -15.18 16.49 16.82
CA VAL A 148 -14.45 15.50 16.00
C VAL A 148 -12.95 15.76 16.09
N PHE A 149 -12.49 17.01 15.98
CA PHE A 149 -11.07 17.33 16.10
C PHE A 149 -10.48 16.91 17.47
N LEU A 150 -11.18 17.24 18.57
CA LEU A 150 -10.73 16.83 19.91
C LEU A 150 -10.69 15.31 20.05
N GLN A 151 -11.67 14.60 19.51
CA GLN A 151 -11.71 13.13 19.50
C GLN A 151 -10.55 12.53 18.69
N GLU A 152 -10.25 13.07 17.51
CA GLU A 152 -9.10 12.63 16.71
C GLU A 152 -7.77 12.89 17.45
N CYS A 153 -7.65 14.01 18.17
CA CYS A 153 -6.49 14.27 19.03
C CYS A 153 -6.38 13.27 20.20
N GLU A 154 -7.49 12.91 20.84
CA GLU A 154 -7.51 11.86 21.87
C GLU A 154 -7.09 10.50 21.30
N TYR A 155 -7.60 10.15 20.12
CA TYR A 155 -7.24 8.91 19.44
C TYR A 155 -5.75 8.88 19.09
N MET A 156 -5.20 9.96 18.52
CA MET A 156 -3.78 10.06 18.23
C MET A 156 -2.90 10.03 19.49
N ASN A 157 -3.34 10.63 20.60
CA ASN A 157 -2.64 10.51 21.88
C ASN A 157 -2.61 9.06 22.40
N GLY A 158 -3.71 8.32 22.23
CA GLY A 158 -3.77 6.89 22.54
C GLY A 158 -2.75 6.09 21.72
N LEU A 159 -2.69 6.35 20.41
CA LEU A 159 -1.72 5.71 19.53
C LEU A 159 -0.27 6.03 19.94
N VAL A 160 0.04 7.30 20.17
CA VAL A 160 1.40 7.71 20.59
C VAL A 160 1.77 7.08 21.94
N TYR A 161 0.83 6.97 22.87
CA TYR A 161 1.06 6.29 24.15
C TYR A 161 1.43 4.82 23.95
N GLU A 162 0.68 4.09 23.12
CA GLU A 162 0.97 2.68 22.80
C GLU A 162 2.32 2.51 22.09
N MET A 163 2.66 3.41 21.15
CA MET A 163 3.97 3.41 20.48
C MET A 163 5.11 3.62 21.47
N VAL A 164 5.03 4.66 22.33
CA VAL A 164 6.06 4.95 23.33
C VAL A 164 6.20 3.81 24.32
N ARG A 165 5.08 3.23 24.79
CA ARG A 165 5.10 2.07 25.69
C ARG A 165 5.83 0.88 25.04
N GLY A 166 5.46 0.54 23.81
CA GLY A 166 6.06 -0.59 23.08
C GLY A 166 7.57 -0.39 22.81
N LEU A 167 7.98 0.82 22.45
CA LEU A 167 9.40 1.14 22.24
C LEU A 167 10.21 1.08 23.55
N GLN A 168 9.66 1.58 24.66
CA GLN A 168 10.33 1.51 25.98
C GLN A 168 10.46 0.06 26.46
N GLU A 169 9.40 -0.73 26.32
CA GLU A 169 9.40 -2.17 26.60
C GLU A 169 10.45 -2.92 25.77
N LEU A 170 10.55 -2.59 24.48
CA LEU A 170 11.57 -3.18 23.60
C LEU A 170 13.00 -2.78 24.00
N GLN A 171 13.24 -1.52 24.38
CA GLN A 171 14.55 -1.08 24.90
C GLN A 171 14.97 -1.83 26.17
N LEU A 172 14.04 -2.10 27.08
CA LEU A 172 14.30 -2.93 28.26
C LEU A 172 14.60 -4.39 27.89
N GLY A 173 13.92 -4.88 26.85
CA GLY A 173 14.21 -6.18 26.23
C GLY A 173 15.64 -6.26 25.70
N PHE A 174 16.11 -5.24 24.96
CA PHE A 174 17.49 -5.21 24.43
C PHE A 174 18.55 -5.16 25.54
N LYS A 175 18.28 -4.44 26.64
CA LYS A 175 19.15 -4.41 27.82
C LYS A 175 19.14 -5.71 28.64
N GLY A 176 18.22 -6.63 28.34
CA GLY A 176 18.03 -7.87 29.09
C GLY A 176 17.36 -7.69 30.46
N GLU A 177 16.77 -6.52 30.71
CA GLU A 177 16.01 -6.23 31.93
C GLU A 177 14.60 -6.84 31.89
N LEU A 178 14.08 -7.06 30.68
CA LEU A 178 12.81 -7.71 30.42
C LEU A 178 13.01 -8.91 29.47
N THR A 179 12.25 -9.98 29.68
CA THR A 179 12.24 -11.11 28.75
C THR A 179 11.50 -10.73 27.47
N MET A 180 12.13 -10.94 26.31
CA MET A 180 11.50 -10.68 25.01
C MET A 180 10.20 -11.48 24.87
N SER A 181 9.14 -10.77 24.47
CA SER A 181 7.85 -11.35 24.11
C SER A 181 7.70 -11.41 22.59
N GLU A 182 6.75 -12.21 22.11
CA GLU A 182 6.43 -12.32 20.67
C GLU A 182 6.14 -10.94 20.04
N VAL A 183 5.42 -10.07 20.75
CA VAL A 183 5.12 -8.70 20.28
C VAL A 183 6.37 -7.84 20.17
N MET A 184 7.34 -8.01 21.07
CA MET A 184 8.63 -7.29 21.01
C MET A 184 9.51 -7.81 19.88
N GLU A 185 9.52 -9.12 19.65
CA GLU A 185 10.26 -9.72 18.53
C GLU A 185 9.68 -9.25 17.19
N ASP A 186 8.35 -9.24 17.05
CA ASP A 186 7.67 -8.70 15.87
C ASP A 186 7.97 -7.20 15.67
N LEU A 187 7.98 -6.41 16.75
CA LEU A 187 8.34 -5.00 16.69
C LEU A 187 9.81 -4.81 16.25
N ALA A 188 10.74 -5.57 16.83
CA ALA A 188 12.16 -5.52 16.47
C ALA A 188 12.39 -5.89 15.00
N ASN A 189 11.69 -6.92 14.51
CA ASN A 189 11.73 -7.32 13.11
C ASN A 189 11.16 -6.24 12.18
N CYS A 190 10.06 -5.58 12.57
CA CYS A 190 9.49 -4.46 11.82
C CYS A 190 10.48 -3.28 11.75
N LEU A 191 11.12 -2.93 12.87
CA LEU A 191 12.13 -1.85 12.91
C LEU A 191 13.35 -2.18 12.06
N PHE A 192 13.84 -3.42 12.13
CA PHE A 192 14.93 -3.90 11.27
C PHE A 192 14.56 -3.87 9.78
N ALA A 193 13.32 -4.23 9.44
CA ALA A 193 12.83 -4.25 8.07
C ALA A 193 12.33 -2.90 7.57
N GLU A 194 12.47 -1.82 8.35
CA GLU A 194 11.93 -0.47 8.06
C GLU A 194 10.42 -0.48 7.74
N LYS A 195 9.66 -1.39 8.36
CA LYS A 195 8.21 -1.54 8.19
C LYS A 195 7.47 -1.08 9.44
N LEU A 196 6.24 -0.60 9.24
CA LEU A 196 5.34 -0.27 10.35
C LEU A 196 4.66 -1.55 10.89
N PRO A 197 4.67 -1.77 12.21
CA PRO A 197 3.88 -2.81 12.85
C PRO A 197 2.38 -2.62 12.57
N ARG A 198 1.67 -3.73 12.36
CA ARG A 198 0.23 -3.70 11.99
C ARG A 198 -0.65 -3.04 13.04
N TRP A 199 -0.29 -3.12 14.32
CA TRP A 199 -1.08 -2.53 15.40
C TRP A 199 -0.86 -1.02 15.58
N TRP A 200 0.05 -0.41 14.82
CA TRP A 200 0.20 1.06 14.75
C TRP A 200 -0.60 1.70 13.60
N VAL A 201 -1.22 0.88 12.74
CA VAL A 201 -2.00 1.28 11.57
C VAL A 201 -3.48 1.04 11.83
#